data_AF-A0A8T5FDW8-F1
#
_entry.id   AF-A0A8T5FDW8-F1
#
_cell.length_a   1.000
_cell.length_b   1.000
_cell.length_c   1.000
_cell.angle_alpha   90.00
_cell.angle_beta   90.00
_cell.angle_gamma   90.00
#
_symmetry.space_group_name_H-M   'P 1'
#
loop_
_entity.id
_entity.type
_entity.pdbx_description
1 polymer ?
#
loop_
_entity_poly.entity_id
_entity_poly.type
_entity_poly.pdbx_seq_one_letter_code
_entity_poly.pdbx_strand_id
1 'polypeptide(L)'
;NQFYYSFSPYVADYERENPIFKEAVKVTLTPLLTSLTLLNYVDVDTEEEMLGYGIGIILLNIGMYFVAPAAVIIVIKNRIKQQ
;
A
#
# COMPACT_ATOMS: atom_id res chain seq x y z
N ASN A 1 -20.94 -2.54 -16.32
CA ASN A 1 -20.77 -3.01 -14.92
C ASN A 1 -20.76 -4.54 -14.76
N GLN A 2 -20.98 -5.36 -15.81
CA GLN A 2 -20.93 -6.83 -15.66
C GLN A 2 -19.51 -7.36 -15.44
N PHE A 3 -18.49 -6.68 -15.98
CA PHE A 3 -17.08 -7.02 -15.75
C PHE A 3 -16.68 -6.96 -14.26
N TYR A 4 -17.25 -6.02 -13.51
CA TYR A 4 -16.96 -5.90 -12.07
C TYR A 4 -17.35 -7.17 -11.31
N TYR A 5 -18.53 -7.71 -11.61
CA TYR A 5 -19.04 -8.92 -11.00
C TYR A 5 -18.49 -10.21 -11.62
N SER A 6 -17.76 -10.14 -12.74
CA SER A 6 -17.06 -11.31 -13.28
C SER A 6 -15.74 -11.61 -12.57
N PHE A 7 -15.16 -10.63 -11.85
CA PHE A 7 -13.93 -10.84 -11.08
C PHE A 7 -14.17 -10.77 -9.56
N SER A 8 -15.06 -9.90 -9.10
CA SER A 8 -15.25 -9.59 -7.68
C SER A 8 -15.59 -10.82 -6.82
N PRO A 9 -16.53 -11.72 -7.22
CA PRO A 9 -16.85 -12.90 -6.44
C PRO A 9 -15.65 -13.83 -6.23
N TYR A 10 -14.87 -14.08 -7.28
CA TYR A 10 -13.71 -14.98 -7.23
C TYR A 10 -12.60 -14.43 -6.31
N VAL A 11 -12.33 -13.13 -6.37
CA VAL A 11 -11.32 -12.50 -5.50
C VAL A 11 -11.80 -12.47 -4.05
N ALA A 12 -13.08 -12.18 -3.82
CA ALA A 12 -13.67 -12.16 -2.47
C ALA A 12 -13.66 -13.55 -1.82
N ASP A 13 -13.98 -14.60 -2.57
CA ASP A 13 -13.89 -15.97 -2.08
C ASP A 13 -12.43 -16.36 -1.78
N TYR A 14 -11.48 -15.97 -2.64
CA TYR A 14 -10.05 -16.25 -2.43
C TYR A 14 -9.46 -15.54 -1.21
N GLU A 15 -9.87 -14.30 -0.93
CA GLU A 15 -9.50 -13.58 0.30
C GLU A 15 -10.03 -14.26 1.56
N ARG A 16 -11.24 -14.81 1.49
CA ARG A 16 -11.87 -15.49 2.62
C ARG A 16 -11.22 -16.85 2.90
N GLU A 17 -10.81 -17.57 1.86
CA GLU A 17 -10.25 -18.93 1.96
C GLU A 17 -8.75 -18.97 2.21
N ASN A 18 -7.98 -17.99 1.74
CA ASN A 18 -6.52 -17.97 1.86
C ASN A 18 -6.03 -16.83 2.79
N PRO A 19 -5.64 -17.16 4.04
CA PRO A 19 -5.13 -16.17 4.99
C PRO A 19 -3.86 -15.44 4.51
N ILE A 20 -3.00 -16.11 3.74
CA ILE A 20 -1.77 -15.51 3.22
C ILE A 20 -2.11 -14.46 2.17
N PHE A 21 -3.06 -14.76 1.28
CA PHE A 21 -3.52 -13.79 0.29
C PHE A 21 -4.17 -12.58 0.95
N LYS A 22 -5.02 -12.80 1.95
CA LYS A 22 -5.62 -11.71 2.75
C LYS A 22 -4.57 -10.78 3.36
N GLU A 23 -3.54 -11.34 4.00
CA GLU A 23 -2.48 -10.53 4.59
C GLU A 23 -1.61 -9.84 3.53
N ALA A 24 -1.34 -10.49 2.40
CA ALA A 24 -0.64 -9.85 1.28
C ALA A 24 -1.42 -8.63 0.75
N VAL A 25 -2.74 -8.76 0.55
CA VAL A 25 -3.62 -7.65 0.14
C VAL A 25 -3.61 -6.53 1.17
N LYS A 26 -3.66 -6.85 2.48
CA LYS A 26 -3.56 -5.82 3.53
C LYS A 26 -2.23 -5.09 3.50
N VAL A 27 -1.11 -5.81 3.41
CA VAL A 27 0.24 -5.22 3.39
C VAL A 27 0.41 -4.31 2.18
N THR A 28 -0.11 -4.70 1.01
CA THR A 28 -0.05 -3.86 -0.18
C THR A 28 -0.96 -2.64 -0.07
N LEU A 29 -2.15 -2.73 0.54
CA LEU A 29 -3.07 -1.59 0.66
C LEU A 29 -2.74 -0.63 1.80
N THR A 30 -2.03 -1.09 2.84
CA THR A 30 -1.73 -0.29 4.04
C THR A 30 -1.03 1.04 3.72
N PRO A 31 0.03 1.09 2.88
CA PRO A 31 0.63 2.35 2.45
C PRO A 31 -0.38 3.36 1.90
N LEU A 32 -1.25 2.91 0.98
CA LEU A 32 -2.27 3.73 0.34
C LEU A 32 -3.32 4.22 1.33
N LEU A 33 -3.87 3.33 2.15
CA LEU A 33 -4.88 3.68 3.15
C LEU A 33 -4.34 4.67 4.19
N THR A 34 -3.08 4.51 4.59
CA THR A 34 -2.41 5.42 5.53
C THR A 34 -2.27 6.81 4.92
N SER A 35 -1.82 6.89 3.67
CA SER A 35 -1.75 8.13 2.90
C SER A 35 -3.10 8.84 2.76
N LEU A 36 -4.17 8.11 2.42
CA LEU A 36 -5.52 8.69 2.32
C LEU A 36 -6.00 9.19 3.68
N THR A 37 -5.74 8.43 4.75
CA THR A 37 -6.13 8.83 6.11
C THR A 37 -5.45 10.13 6.52
N LEU A 38 -4.16 10.31 6.17
CA LEU A 38 -3.43 11.54 6.42
C LEU A 38 -4.04 12.73 5.67
N LEU A 39 -4.45 12.55 4.41
CA LEU A 39 -5.12 13.61 3.65
C LEU A 39 -6.47 14.02 4.25
N ASN A 40 -7.20 13.07 4.85
CA ASN A 40 -8.48 13.36 5.51
C ASN A 40 -8.30 14.00 6.89
N TYR A 41 -7.14 13.86 7.53
CA TYR A 41 -6.84 14.43 8.85
C TYR A 41 -6.20 15.81 8.79
N VAL A 42 -5.60 16.16 7.66
CA VAL A 42 -5.06 17.50 7.43
C VAL A 42 -6.22 18.37 6.93
N ASP A 43 -6.51 19.44 7.66
CA ASP A 43 -7.38 20.51 7.14
C ASP A 43 -6.63 21.20 6.00
N VAL A 44 -7.06 20.92 4.78
CA VAL A 44 -6.50 21.53 3.57
C VAL A 44 -7.38 22.73 3.22
N ASP A 45 -6.95 23.90 3.67
CA ASP A 45 -7.73 25.13 3.51
C ASP A 45 -7.47 25.81 2.15
N THR A 46 -6.41 25.43 1.44
CA THR A 46 -5.97 26.07 0.19
C THR A 46 -5.57 25.10 -0.92
N GLU A 47 -5.67 25.55 -2.19
CA GLU A 47 -5.28 24.75 -3.37
C GLU A 47 -3.77 24.41 -3.39
N GLU A 48 -2.91 25.34 -2.96
CA GLU A 48 -1.46 25.10 -2.88
C GLU A 48 -1.11 24.02 -1.84
N GLU A 49 -1.75 24.05 -0.68
CA GLU A 49 -1.58 22.99 0.33
C GLU A 49 -2.07 21.64 -0.19
N MET A 50 -3.20 21.61 -0.90
CA MET A 50 -3.71 20.39 -1.51
C MET A 50 -2.71 19.78 -2.49
N LEU A 51 -2.06 20.60 -3.31
CA LEU A 51 -1.03 20.15 -4.24
C LEU A 51 0.24 19.68 -3.50
N GLY A 52 0.69 20.41 -2.48
CA GLY A 52 1.85 20.05 -1.66
C GLY A 52 1.67 18.72 -0.94
N TYR A 53 0.54 18.56 -0.23
CA TYR A 53 0.18 17.31 0.45
C TYR A 53 -0.08 16.17 -0.54
N GLY A 54 -0.73 16.44 -1.67
CA GLY A 54 -0.96 15.46 -2.72
C GLY A 54 0.34 14.88 -3.28
N ILE A 55 1.30 15.73 -3.63
CA ILE A 55 2.64 15.33 -4.09
C ILE A 55 3.37 14.56 -2.97
N GLY A 56 3.33 15.06 -1.73
CA GLY A 56 3.94 14.41 -0.58
C GLY A 56 3.40 13.00 -0.34
N ILE A 57 2.10 12.81 -0.47
CA ILE A 57 1.44 11.51 -0.33
C ILE A 57 1.87 10.55 -1.44
N ILE A 58 1.94 11.01 -2.69
CA ILE A 58 2.40 10.17 -3.82
C ILE A 58 3.85 9.72 -3.57
N LEU A 59 4.72 10.64 -3.16
CA LEU A 59 6.11 10.33 -2.82
C LEU A 59 6.21 9.36 -1.62
N LEU A 60 5.35 9.53 -0.62
CA LEU A 60 5.28 8.64 0.54
C LEU A 60 4.81 7.23 0.14
N ASN A 61 3.80 7.12 -0.71
CA ASN A 61 3.30 5.84 -1.20
C ASN A 61 4.38 5.10 -1.99
N ILE A 62 4.99 5.78 -2.97
CA ILE A 62 6.11 5.25 -3.75
C ILE A 62 7.25 4.85 -2.79
N GLY A 63 7.68 5.76 -1.93
CA GLY A 63 8.74 5.52 -0.97
C GLY A 63 8.53 4.24 -0.16
N MET A 64 7.34 4.03 0.39
CA MET A 64 7.06 2.82 1.17
C MET A 64 7.05 1.54 0.31
N TYR A 65 6.50 1.58 -0.91
CA TYR A 65 6.51 0.41 -1.82
C TYR A 65 7.92 0.00 -2.28
N PHE A 66 8.88 0.92 -2.31
CA PHE A 66 10.26 0.60 -2.71
C PHE A 66 11.18 0.34 -1.51
N VAL A 67 11.12 1.20 -0.48
CA VAL A 67 12.02 1.16 0.68
C VAL A 67 11.80 -0.10 1.52
N ALA A 68 10.55 -0.44 1.84
CA ALA A 68 10.29 -1.60 2.70
C ALA A 68 10.72 -2.92 2.05
N PRO A 69 10.38 -3.22 0.77
CA PRO A 69 10.92 -4.40 0.09
C PRO A 69 12.43 -4.38 -0.07
N ALA A 70 13.04 -3.24 -0.41
CA ALA A 70 14.50 -3.13 -0.53
C ALA A 70 15.21 -3.42 0.80
N ALA A 71 14.70 -2.89 1.91
CA ALA A 71 15.23 -3.16 3.25
C ALA A 71 15.14 -4.64 3.60
N VAL A 72 14.00 -5.30 3.33
CA VAL A 72 13.81 -6.74 3.54
C VAL A 72 14.85 -7.53 2.74
N ILE A 73 15.04 -7.22 1.45
CA ILE A 73 16.03 -7.88 0.58
C ILE A 73 17.46 -7.71 1.13
N ILE A 74 17.82 -6.49 1.55
CA ILE A 74 19.15 -6.20 2.11
C ILE A 74 19.38 -7.00 3.40
N VAL A 75 18.40 -7.05 4.30
CA VAL A 75 18.48 -7.80 5.56
C VAL A 75 18.64 -9.29 5.28
N ILE A 76 17.85 -9.86 4.36
CA ILE A 76 17.94 -11.27 3.97
C ILE A 76 19.32 -11.57 3.40
N LYS A 77 19.81 -10.74 2.46
CA LYS A 77 21.13 -10.92 1.84
C LYS A 77 22.25 -10.85 2.87
N ASN A 78 22.18 -9.93 3.83
CA ASN A 78 23.17 -9.80 4.89
C ASN A 78 23.15 -11.00 5.85
N ARG A 79 21.97 -11.55 6.17
CA ARG A 79 21.86 -12.78 6.98
C ARG A 79 22.46 -14.00 6.28
N ILE A 80 22.20 -14.17 4.97
CA ILE A 80 22.77 -15.27 4.18
C ILE A 80 24.29 -15.15 4.10
N LYS A 81 24.84 -13.94 3.98
CA LYS A 81 26.29 -13.70 3.92
C LYS A 81 27.01 -13.92 5.26
N GLN A 82 26.29 -13.84 6.38
CA GLN A 82 26.84 -14.06 7.72
C GLN A 82 26.78 -15.53 8.18
N GLN A 83 26.10 -16.39 7.43
CA GLN A 83 26.19 -17.85 7.58
C GLN A 83 27.27 -18.42 6.65
#